data_AF-A0A100VYK6-F1
#
_entry.id   AF-A0A100VYK6-F1
#
_cell.length_a   1.000
_cell.length_b   1.000
_cell.length_c   1.000
_cell.angle_alpha   90.00
_cell.angle_beta   90.00
_cell.angle_gamma   90.00
#
_symmetry.space_group_name_H-M   'P 1'
#
loop_
_entity.id
_entity.type
_entity.pdbx_description
1 polymer ?
#
loop_
_entity_poly.entity_id
_entity_poly.type
_entity_poly.pdbx_seq_one_letter_code
_entity_poly.pdbx_strand_id
1 'polypeptide(L)'
;MSFIRVLYAAEFKGEDVVLLAMDAGGVPIVHSALSEAVRRGSSELRHDGVIHEFRLQTGAADIRLGTQHVLWLLDRALAVTITEYLAAHGETNKPGHHYVDIDTPAETLVLSYDEYSREFLERVSGTAPAGAQRGRRVAGQGRGPLGITMVNELS
;
A
#
# COMPACT_ATOMS: atom_id res chain seq x y z
N MET A 1 -17.07 -4.14 -14.21
CA MET A 1 -16.65 -4.52 -12.85
C MET A 1 -15.25 -4.00 -12.69
N SER A 2 -14.94 -3.33 -11.58
CA SER A 2 -13.57 -2.89 -11.28
C SER A 2 -12.75 -4.07 -10.77
N PHE A 3 -11.43 -3.95 -10.86
CA PHE A 3 -10.48 -4.90 -10.31
C PHE A 3 -9.73 -4.23 -9.15
N ILE A 4 -9.78 -4.85 -7.98
CA ILE A 4 -8.99 -4.45 -6.80
C ILE A 4 -8.50 -5.73 -6.13
N ARG A 5 -7.17 -5.91 -6.05
CA ARG A 5 -6.58 -7.07 -5.39
C ARG A 5 -5.39 -6.65 -4.55
N VAL A 6 -5.38 -7.12 -3.30
CA VAL A 6 -4.24 -6.97 -2.39
C VAL A 6 -3.69 -8.35 -2.10
N LEU A 7 -2.39 -8.51 -2.23
CA LEU A 7 -1.70 -9.75 -1.91
C LEU A 7 -0.31 -9.49 -1.38
N TYR A 8 0.24 -10.47 -0.68
CA TYR A 8 1.65 -10.54 -0.40
C TYR A 8 2.34 -11.21 -1.60
N ALA A 9 3.33 -10.55 -2.16
CA ALA A 9 4.15 -11.11 -3.24
C ALA A 9 5.56 -11.34 -2.72
N ALA A 10 5.92 -12.61 -2.55
CA ALA A 10 7.26 -13.01 -2.19
C ALA A 10 8.18 -12.87 -3.41
N GLU A 11 9.41 -12.41 -3.20
CA GLU A 11 10.44 -12.27 -4.24
C GLU A 11 10.00 -11.44 -5.47
N PHE A 12 9.06 -10.52 -5.29
CA PHE A 12 8.64 -9.59 -6.33
C PHE A 12 9.83 -8.72 -6.75
N LYS A 13 10.39 -9.01 -7.92
CA LYS A 13 11.64 -8.40 -8.41
C LYS A 13 12.82 -8.57 -7.42
N GLY A 14 12.82 -9.65 -6.64
CA GLY A 14 13.86 -9.96 -5.66
C GLY A 14 13.58 -9.48 -4.23
N GLU A 15 12.43 -8.86 -3.98
CA GLU A 15 12.05 -8.33 -2.66
C GLU A 15 10.63 -8.76 -2.28
N ASP A 16 10.37 -8.90 -0.98
CA ASP A 16 9.01 -9.16 -0.50
C ASP A 16 8.21 -7.87 -0.46
N VAL A 17 7.01 -7.86 -1.04
CA VAL A 17 6.16 -6.67 -1.08
C VAL A 17 4.70 -6.99 -0.74
N VAL A 18 3.97 -5.97 -0.31
CA VAL A 18 2.51 -5.96 -0.45
C VAL A 18 2.17 -5.33 -1.79
N LEU A 19 1.42 -6.03 -2.63
CA LEU A 19 0.97 -5.52 -3.92
C LEU A 19 -0.52 -5.20 -3.84
N LEU A 20 -0.87 -3.93 -4.03
CA LEU A 20 -2.23 -3.48 -4.35
C LEU A 20 -2.31 -3.27 -5.86
N ALA A 21 -2.91 -4.22 -6.57
CA ALA A 21 -3.15 -4.16 -8.00
C ALA A 21 -4.58 -3.73 -8.29
N MET A 22 -4.76 -2.74 -9.18
CA MET A 22 -6.05 -2.18 -9.53
C MET A 22 -6.15 -1.91 -11.03
N ASP A 23 -7.37 -1.90 -11.57
CA ASP A 23 -7.67 -1.32 -12.88
C ASP A 23 -8.11 0.15 -12.74
N ALA A 24 -8.31 0.83 -13.88
CA ALA A 24 -8.77 2.22 -13.91
C ALA A 24 -10.11 2.44 -13.16
N GLY A 25 -10.96 1.41 -13.05
CA GLY A 25 -12.20 1.47 -12.29
C GLY A 25 -11.99 1.29 -10.77
N GLY A 26 -10.96 0.56 -10.37
CA GLY A 26 -10.61 0.27 -8.97
C GLY A 26 -9.96 1.45 -8.26
N VAL A 27 -9.13 2.23 -8.97
CA VAL A 27 -8.44 3.41 -8.42
C VAL A 27 -9.40 4.39 -7.72
N PRO A 28 -10.46 4.91 -8.37
CA PRO A 28 -11.35 5.87 -7.72
C PRO A 28 -12.09 5.27 -6.51
N ILE A 29 -12.33 3.96 -6.49
CA ILE A 29 -13.00 3.26 -5.40
C ILE A 29 -12.09 3.22 -4.17
N VAL A 30 -10.83 2.79 -4.32
CA VAL A 30 -9.84 2.78 -3.23
C VAL A 30 -9.54 4.20 -2.76
N HIS A 31 -9.36 5.14 -3.69
CA HIS A 31 -9.13 6.55 -3.38
C HIS A 31 -10.26 7.14 -2.52
N SER A 32 -11.52 6.89 -2.89
CA SER A 32 -12.68 7.35 -2.13
C SER A 32 -12.71 6.77 -0.71
N ALA A 33 -12.49 5.46 -0.57
CA ALA A 33 -12.48 4.79 0.73
C ALA A 33 -11.35 5.33 1.63
N LEU A 34 -10.12 5.45 1.11
CA LEU A 34 -8.99 5.96 1.88
C LEU A 34 -9.16 7.44 2.24
N SER A 35 -9.68 8.26 1.30
CA SER A 35 -10.05 9.66 1.57
C SER A 35 -11.07 9.77 2.70
N GLU A 36 -12.06 8.87 2.74
CA GLU A 36 -13.01 8.83 3.85
C GLU A 36 -12.33 8.50 5.19
N ALA A 37 -11.40 7.53 5.21
CA ALA A 37 -10.61 7.23 6.40
C ALA A 37 -9.76 8.44 6.83
N VAL A 38 -9.15 9.18 5.90
CA VAL A 38 -8.43 10.43 6.19
C VAL A 38 -9.34 11.47 6.86
N ARG A 39 -10.62 11.54 6.48
CA ARG A 39 -11.55 12.49 7.14
C ARG A 39 -12.08 12.00 8.48
N ARG A 40 -12.45 10.72 8.57
CA ARG A 40 -13.21 10.16 9.72
C ARG A 40 -12.36 9.38 10.72
N GLY A 41 -11.10 9.09 10.38
CA GLY A 41 -10.21 8.20 11.12
C GLY A 41 -10.39 6.72 10.77
N SER A 42 -11.46 6.34 10.07
CA SER A 42 -11.66 4.98 9.55
C SER A 42 -12.66 4.94 8.40
N SER A 43 -12.61 3.89 7.59
CA SER A 43 -13.60 3.57 6.57
C SER A 43 -13.55 2.07 6.22
N GLU A 44 -14.56 1.62 5.48
CA GLU A 44 -14.63 0.24 5.00
C GLU A 44 -14.98 0.22 3.51
N LEU A 45 -14.29 -0.62 2.76
CA LEU A 45 -14.57 -0.91 1.35
C LEU A 45 -14.85 -2.41 1.19
N ARG A 46 -16.00 -2.76 0.61
CA ARG A 46 -16.33 -4.13 0.24
C ARG A 46 -16.20 -4.30 -1.26
N HIS A 47 -15.36 -5.23 -1.69
CA HIS A 47 -15.13 -5.49 -3.10
C HIS A 47 -14.82 -6.97 -3.34
N ASP A 48 -15.49 -7.60 -4.29
CA ASP A 48 -15.28 -9.01 -4.68
C ASP A 48 -15.21 -10.02 -3.51
N GLY A 49 -16.06 -9.80 -2.49
CA GLY A 49 -16.11 -10.67 -1.30
C GLY A 49 -14.97 -10.46 -0.30
N VAL A 50 -14.10 -9.47 -0.53
CA VAL A 50 -13.06 -9.00 0.38
C VAL A 50 -13.48 -7.70 1.03
N ILE A 51 -13.26 -7.60 2.33
CA ILE A 51 -13.45 -6.36 3.10
C ILE A 51 -12.07 -5.72 3.28
N HIS A 52 -11.92 -4.47 2.84
CA HIS A 52 -10.78 -3.61 3.15
C HIS A 52 -11.20 -2.65 4.25
N GLU A 53 -10.63 -2.82 5.43
CA GLU A 53 -10.85 -1.94 6.56
C GLU A 53 -9.67 -0.98 6.70
N PHE A 54 -9.94 0.32 6.59
CA PHE A 54 -8.94 1.37 6.78
C PHE A 54 -9.09 1.96 8.18
N ARG A 55 -8.03 1.94 8.98
CA ARG A 55 -7.99 2.55 10.31
C ARG A 55 -6.77 3.44 10.44
N LEU A 56 -7.00 4.69 10.82
CA LEU A 56 -5.92 5.63 11.09
C LEU A 56 -5.45 5.52 12.53
N GLN A 57 -4.16 5.29 12.71
CA GLN A 57 -3.50 5.22 14.01
C GLN A 57 -2.14 5.92 13.93
N THR A 58 -1.84 6.77 14.90
CA THR A 58 -0.58 7.52 14.94
C THR A 58 0.63 6.59 14.88
N GLY A 59 1.49 6.82 13.89
CA GLY A 59 2.75 6.09 13.70
C GLY A 59 2.60 4.63 13.27
N ALA A 60 1.45 4.25 12.71
CA ALA A 60 1.26 2.91 12.15
C ALA A 60 1.57 2.90 10.65
N ALA A 61 2.16 1.81 10.17
CA ALA A 61 2.36 1.57 8.74
C ALA A 61 2.15 0.07 8.43
N ASP A 62 1.19 -0.57 9.11
CA ASP A 62 0.95 -2.01 9.00
C ASP A 62 -0.18 -2.32 8.03
N ILE A 63 -0.02 -3.40 7.27
CA ILE A 63 -1.09 -4.03 6.49
C ILE A 63 -1.23 -5.47 6.99
N ARG A 64 -2.45 -5.89 7.32
CA ARG A 64 -2.74 -7.28 7.70
C ARG A 64 -3.59 -7.92 6.62
N LEU A 65 -3.04 -8.98 6.04
CA LEU A 65 -3.67 -9.73 4.96
C LEU A 65 -4.37 -10.96 5.51
N GLY A 66 -5.67 -11.05 5.27
CA GLY A 66 -6.48 -12.24 5.50
C GLY A 66 -7.26 -12.63 4.24
N THR A 67 -7.79 -13.84 4.20
CA THR A 67 -8.43 -14.40 3.00
C THR A 67 -9.62 -13.59 2.48
N GLN A 68 -10.38 -12.96 3.39
CA GLN A 68 -11.57 -12.16 3.06
C GLN A 68 -11.55 -10.79 3.75
N HIS A 69 -10.45 -10.46 4.43
CA HIS A 69 -10.34 -9.23 5.20
C HIS A 69 -8.91 -8.71 5.14
N VAL A 70 -8.75 -7.46 4.71
CA VAL A 70 -7.50 -6.72 4.70
C VAL A 70 -7.63 -5.54 5.62
N LEU A 71 -6.82 -5.49 6.68
CA LEU A 71 -6.76 -4.34 7.58
C LEU A 71 -5.58 -3.46 7.21
N TRP A 72 -5.86 -2.21 6.88
CA TRP A 72 -4.89 -1.15 6.66
C TRP A 72 -4.80 -0.29 7.92
N LEU A 73 -3.72 -0.45 8.67
CA LEU A 73 -3.46 0.34 9.87
C LEU A 73 -2.38 1.37 9.53
N LEU A 74 -2.81 2.59 9.21
CA LEU A 74 -1.97 3.61 8.61
C LEU A 74 -1.91 4.84 9.51
N ASP A 75 -0.79 5.53 9.53
CA ASP A 75 -0.74 6.88 10.02
C ASP A 75 -1.39 7.83 9.01
N ARG A 76 -1.77 9.02 9.49
CA ARG A 76 -2.50 9.98 8.66
C ARG A 76 -1.64 10.51 7.51
N ALA A 77 -0.33 10.72 7.70
CA ALA A 77 0.54 11.22 6.66
C ALA A 77 0.72 10.17 5.55
N LEU A 78 0.97 8.91 5.93
CA LEU A 78 1.05 7.80 5.00
C LEU A 78 -0.25 7.61 4.18
N ALA A 79 -1.41 7.67 4.86
CA ALA A 79 -2.70 7.59 4.18
C ALA A 79 -2.94 8.74 3.19
N VAL A 80 -2.48 9.95 3.52
CA VAL A 80 -2.53 11.10 2.60
C VAL A 80 -1.62 10.88 1.40
N THR A 81 -0.38 10.43 1.60
CA THR A 81 0.55 10.11 0.51
C THR A 81 -0.02 9.07 -0.46
N ILE A 82 -0.60 7.98 0.06
CA ILE A 82 -1.26 6.97 -0.79
C ILE A 82 -2.43 7.60 -1.56
N THR A 83 -3.22 8.47 -0.93
CA THR A 83 -4.34 9.18 -1.58
C THR A 83 -3.85 10.08 -2.73
N GLU A 84 -2.75 10.80 -2.53
CA GLU A 84 -2.13 11.63 -3.57
C GLU A 84 -1.65 10.80 -4.76
N TYR A 85 -1.02 9.65 -4.51
CA TYR A 85 -0.61 8.72 -5.57
C TYR A 85 -1.78 8.15 -6.37
N LEU A 86 -2.89 7.83 -5.70
CA LEU A 86 -4.13 7.37 -6.34
C LEU A 86 -4.77 8.48 -7.18
N ALA A 87 -4.78 9.72 -6.68
CA ALA A 87 -5.33 10.87 -7.40
C ALA A 87 -4.54 11.17 -8.69
N ALA A 88 -3.21 11.18 -8.62
CA ALA A 88 -2.35 11.41 -9.78
C ALA A 88 -2.55 10.37 -10.91
N HIS A 89 -2.91 9.13 -10.55
CA HIS A 89 -3.22 8.10 -11.53
C HIS A 89 -4.58 8.29 -12.19
N GLY A 90 -5.59 8.74 -11.43
CA GLY A 90 -6.92 9.06 -11.98
C GLY A 90 -6.89 10.15 -13.06
N GLU A 91 -5.92 11.06 -12.98
CA GLU A 91 -5.75 12.15 -13.96
C GLU A 91 -5.03 11.72 -15.24
N THR A 92 -4.07 10.81 -15.14
CA THR A 92 -3.23 10.42 -16.28
C THR A 92 -3.79 9.22 -17.05
N ASN A 93 -4.56 8.35 -16.38
CA ASN A 93 -5.10 7.09 -16.93
C ASN A 93 -4.03 6.25 -17.67
N LYS A 94 -2.78 6.30 -17.19
CA LYS A 94 -1.65 5.53 -17.72
C LYS A 94 -1.30 4.40 -16.76
N PRO A 95 -0.90 3.23 -17.27
CA PRO A 95 -0.36 2.17 -16.43
C PRO A 95 0.91 2.63 -15.70
N GLY A 96 1.11 2.13 -14.49
CA GLY A 96 2.28 2.44 -13.68
C GLY A 96 2.19 1.91 -12.27
N HIS A 97 3.19 2.26 -11.46
CA HIS A 97 3.21 1.94 -10.04
C HIS A 97 3.93 2.98 -9.19
N HIS A 98 3.55 3.03 -7.90
CA HIS A 98 4.24 3.79 -6.87
C HIS A 98 4.69 2.85 -5.74
N TYR A 99 5.85 3.14 -5.16
CA TYR A 99 6.38 2.43 -4.00
C TYR A 99 6.15 3.29 -2.76
N VAL A 100 5.67 2.64 -1.70
CA VAL A 100 5.37 3.28 -0.42
C VAL A 100 5.99 2.44 0.68
N ASP A 101 6.76 3.07 1.57
CA ASP A 101 7.36 2.37 2.71
C ASP A 101 6.27 1.99 3.73
N ILE A 102 6.33 0.75 4.22
CA ILE A 102 5.45 0.20 5.25
C ILE A 102 6.27 -0.63 6.26
N ASP A 103 5.69 -0.95 7.41
CA ASP A 103 6.39 -1.68 8.48
C ASP A 103 6.16 -3.20 8.43
N THR A 104 4.98 -3.65 8.00
CA THR A 104 4.55 -5.05 8.05
C THR A 104 3.44 -5.29 7.03
N PRO A 105 3.40 -6.46 6.36
CA PRO A 105 4.24 -7.65 6.53
C PRO A 105 5.53 -7.64 5.69
N ALA A 106 5.73 -6.58 4.92
CA ALA A 106 6.91 -6.29 4.12
C ALA A 106 7.37 -4.86 4.43
N GLU A 107 8.50 -4.44 3.87
CA GLU A 107 8.99 -3.06 3.99
C GLU A 107 8.39 -2.13 2.91
N THR A 108 7.70 -2.70 1.91
CA THR A 108 7.20 -1.95 0.75
C THR A 108 5.80 -2.37 0.33
N LEU A 109 4.95 -1.36 0.12
CA LEU A 109 3.67 -1.43 -0.57
C LEU A 109 3.87 -0.92 -2.00
N VAL A 110 3.52 -1.76 -2.97
CA VAL A 110 3.46 -1.40 -4.39
C VAL A 110 2.01 -1.10 -4.73
N LEU A 111 1.73 0.15 -5.09
CA LEU A 111 0.47 0.58 -5.69
C LEU A 111 0.61 0.40 -7.20
N SER A 112 -0.04 -0.58 -7.80
CA SER A 112 0.06 -0.85 -9.24
C SER A 112 -1.27 -0.70 -9.96
N TYR A 113 -1.20 -0.09 -11.13
CA TYR A 113 -2.33 0.39 -11.91
C TYR A 113 -2.25 -0.15 -13.33
N ASP A 114 -3.18 -1.03 -13.70
CA ASP A 114 -3.30 -1.60 -15.05
C ASP A 114 -2.01 -2.25 -15.60
N GLU A 115 -1.08 -2.66 -14.73
CA GLU A 115 0.18 -3.30 -15.14
C GLU A 115 0.13 -4.83 -15.08
N TYR A 116 -0.64 -5.39 -14.14
CA TYR A 116 -0.59 -6.83 -13.84
C TYR A 116 -1.92 -7.52 -14.13
N SER A 117 -1.86 -8.56 -14.96
CA SER A 117 -2.99 -9.44 -15.20
C SER A 117 -3.31 -10.30 -13.98
N ARG A 118 -4.54 -10.82 -13.92
CA ARG A 118 -4.95 -11.76 -12.87
C ARG A 118 -4.04 -12.99 -12.79
N GLU A 119 -3.65 -13.54 -13.94
CA GLU A 119 -2.75 -14.69 -14.06
C GLU A 119 -1.37 -14.40 -13.46
N PHE A 120 -0.83 -13.19 -13.71
CA PHE A 120 0.41 -12.77 -13.09
C PHE A 120 0.30 -12.76 -11.57
N LEU A 121 -0.80 -12.19 -11.05
CA LEU A 121 -1.05 -12.04 -9.62
C LEU A 121 -1.24 -13.38 -8.90
N GLU A 122 -1.80 -14.38 -9.58
CA GLU A 122 -1.89 -15.75 -9.04
C GLU A 122 -0.52 -16.44 -8.95
N ARG A 123 0.39 -16.15 -9.89
CA ARG A 123 1.75 -16.71 -9.85
C ARG A 123 2.61 -16.11 -8.75
N VAL A 124 2.46 -14.82 -8.47
CA VAL A 124 3.28 -14.13 -7.45
C VAL A 124 2.65 -14.14 -6.06
N SER A 125 1.41 -14.62 -5.90
CA SER A 125 0.77 -14.67 -4.59
C SER A 125 1.49 -15.64 -3.65
N GLY A 126 2.10 -15.09 -2.60
CA GLY A 126 2.71 -15.83 -1.51
C GLY A 126 1.85 -15.82 -0.25
N THR A 127 2.33 -16.49 0.79
CA THR A 127 1.75 -16.41 2.14
C THR A 127 2.55 -15.41 2.97
N ALA A 128 1.89 -14.39 3.51
CA ALA A 128 2.55 -13.45 4.41
C ALA A 128 3.09 -14.19 5.65
N PRO A 129 4.30 -13.85 6.15
CA PRO A 129 4.88 -14.53 7.29
C PRO A 129 3.99 -14.41 8.53
N ALA A 130 3.71 -15.55 9.16
CA ALA A 130 2.92 -15.60 10.39
C ALA A 130 3.69 -14.91 11.52
N GLY A 131 3.16 -13.77 12.01
CA GLY A 131 3.70 -13.10 13.19
C GLY A 131 4.83 -12.11 12.94
N ALA A 132 4.82 -11.38 11.82
CA ALA A 132 5.62 -10.14 11.69
C ALA A 132 5.09 -9.05 12.64
N GLN A 133 5.31 -9.24 13.94
CA GLN A 133 5.37 -8.18 14.94
C GLN A 133 6.81 -8.19 15.45
N ARG A 134 7.76 -7.66 14.67
CA ARG A 134 9.13 -7.51 15.15
C ARG A 134 9.32 -6.16 15.84
N GLY A 135 9.30 -6.25 17.17
CA GLY A 135 10.02 -5.44 18.15
C GLY A 135 10.61 -4.11 17.68
N ARG A 136 9.96 -3.04 18.13
CA ARG A 136 10.52 -1.72 18.43
C ARG A 136 12.03 -1.78 18.70
N ARG A 137 12.86 -1.42 17.72
CA ARG A 137 14.27 -1.12 17.99
C ARG A 137 14.32 0.14 18.83
N VAL A 138 14.64 -0.03 20.12
CA VAL A 138 15.13 1.05 20.96
C VAL A 138 16.61 1.26 20.61
N ALA A 139 16.90 2.34 19.88
CA ALA A 139 18.19 3.01 19.84
C ALA A 139 17.84 4.51 19.80
N GLY A 140 18.13 5.30 20.82
CA GLY A 140 19.49 5.58 21.27
C GLY A 140 19.91 6.91 20.63
N GLN A 141 19.76 8.00 21.39
CA GLN A 141 20.21 9.36 21.13
C GLN A 141 21.45 9.51 20.22
N GLY A 142 21.37 10.41 19.24
CA GLY A 142 22.53 10.95 18.51
C GLY A 142 22.14 12.09 17.58
N ARG A 143 22.73 13.26 17.77
CA ARG A 143 22.43 14.56 17.13
C ARG A 143 22.84 14.64 15.65
N GLY A 144 22.15 15.52 14.90
CA GLY A 144 22.76 16.35 13.84
C GLY A 144 22.02 16.34 12.49
N PRO A 145 21.59 17.51 11.95
CA PRO A 145 20.96 17.59 10.62
C PRO A 145 22.04 17.69 9.54
N LEU A 146 21.79 17.20 8.33
CA LEU A 146 22.38 17.67 7.06
C LEU A 146 21.91 16.78 5.88
N GLY A 147 21.56 17.42 4.76
CA GLY A 147 21.71 16.84 3.43
C GLY A 147 20.42 16.49 2.69
N ILE A 148 19.81 17.50 2.06
CA ILE A 148 18.97 17.30 0.87
C ILE A 148 19.91 16.87 -0.26
N THR A 149 19.72 15.67 -0.82
CA THR A 149 20.31 15.29 -2.10
C THR A 149 19.18 15.08 -3.09
N MET A 150 19.04 16.07 -4.00
CA MET A 150 18.37 15.87 -5.28
C MET A 150 19.23 14.93 -6.12
N VAL A 151 18.68 13.79 -6.53
CA VAL A 151 19.18 13.05 -7.68
C VAL A 151 18.27 13.34 -8.86
N ASN A 152 18.88 14.00 -9.85
CA ASN A 152 18.31 14.31 -11.15
C ASN A 152 18.82 13.21 -12.08
N GLU A 153 17.94 12.31 -12.53
CA GLU A 153 18.29 11.36 -13.59
C GLU A 153 17.68 11.82 -14.92
N LEU A 154 18.59 11.98 -15.87
CA LEU A 154 18.36 12.35 -17.26
C LEU A 154 17.71 11.19 -18.02
N SER A 155 16.67 11.49 -18.79
CA SER A 155 16.40 10.93 -20.13
C SER A 155 15.46 11.86 -20.89
#